data_AF-A0A5E5P0M1-F1
#
_entry.id   AF-A0A5E5P0M1-F1
#
_cell.length_a   1.000
_cell.length_b   1.000
_cell.length_c   1.000
_cell.angle_alpha   90.00
_cell.angle_beta   90.00
_cell.angle_gamma   90.00
#
_symmetry.space_group_name_H-M   'P 1'
#
loop_
_entity.id
_entity.type
_entity.pdbx_description
1 polymer ?
#
loop_
_entity_poly.entity_id
_entity_poly.type
_entity_poly.pdbx_seq_one_letter_code
_entity_poly.pdbx_strand_id
1 'polypeptide(L)'
;MYVAVKGGERAIEQSWDLLAKARRGNPEVPALSVTQIREQMRLAVSRVMSEGALYDETLAALAIKQAAGDLVEAIFLLRAYRTTLPRLGTTRPIDTASMRLSRRISATFKDVPGGQVLGATYDYTQRLLDFALLAEGEMHGQDGRAPLPGEAGHVADATSADPAAAQADAVTRNTARAESQDNAANGYAAIPPLPPVDTTPRVTDILGRDGLLEPLRADGTDPEPHDLVHAPLFTPASRTARLQNLARGDEGFLLALGYSTQRGYGNDHPFAGEIRIGHVAVEIVPEELGFAIDIGEIAVTECQMVTQFGGNQNVPPQFTQGYGLAFGHNERKAMAMSLVDRALRTQELGDTATSPAQQQEFVLYHSDNVEASGFVQHLKLPHYVDFQAELELVRRLRAEHATKYGTQAAGENATPAVQNTQEAA
;
A
#
# COMPACT_ATOMS: atom_id res chain seq x y z
N MET A 1 26.20 -35.26 -35.16
CA MET A 1 26.83 -35.24 -33.82
C MET A 1 26.53 -33.87 -33.22
N TYR A 2 25.74 -33.82 -32.16
CA TYR A 2 25.53 -32.58 -31.39
C TYR A 2 26.62 -32.50 -30.31
N VAL A 3 27.21 -31.32 -30.14
CA VAL A 3 28.22 -31.05 -29.10
C VAL A 3 27.65 -29.98 -28.20
N ALA A 4 27.56 -30.26 -26.89
CA ALA A 4 27.12 -29.27 -25.92
C ALA A 4 28.15 -28.14 -25.82
N VAL A 5 27.70 -26.90 -26.00
CA VAL A 5 28.51 -25.69 -25.84
C VAL A 5 27.96 -24.86 -24.68
N LYS A 6 28.85 -24.17 -23.94
CA LYS A 6 28.43 -23.24 -22.88
C LYS A 6 27.83 -21.98 -23.52
N GLY A 7 26.60 -21.62 -23.14
CA GLY A 7 25.92 -20.41 -23.63
C GLY A 7 25.10 -19.64 -22.60
N GLY A 8 24.75 -20.25 -21.46
CA GLY A 8 23.83 -19.65 -20.48
C GLY A 8 24.31 -18.33 -19.88
N GLU A 9 25.57 -18.27 -19.42
CA GLU A 9 26.15 -17.07 -18.80
C GLU A 9 26.14 -15.87 -19.75
N ARG A 10 26.63 -16.04 -20.98
CA ARG A 10 26.63 -14.98 -22.00
C ARG A 10 25.22 -14.51 -22.35
N ALA A 11 24.25 -15.42 -22.40
CA ALA A 11 22.85 -15.07 -22.66
C ALA A 11 22.26 -14.24 -21.50
N ILE A 12 22.63 -14.56 -20.25
CA ILE A 12 22.21 -13.82 -19.06
C ILE A 12 22.83 -12.41 -19.06
N GLU A 13 24.13 -12.28 -19.33
CA GLU A 13 24.80 -10.97 -19.40
C GLU A 13 24.19 -10.07 -20.47
N GLN A 14 23.93 -10.60 -21.67
CA GLN A 14 23.27 -9.86 -22.74
C GLN A 14 21.85 -9.43 -22.37
N SER A 15 21.13 -10.28 -21.65
CA SER A 15 19.81 -9.97 -21.09
C SER A 15 19.86 -8.76 -20.15
N TRP A 16 20.87 -8.68 -19.28
CA TRP A 16 21.04 -7.53 -18.38
C TRP A 16 21.30 -6.23 -19.13
N ASP A 17 22.13 -6.25 -20.18
CA ASP A 17 22.37 -5.08 -21.03
C ASP A 17 21.10 -4.61 -21.74
N LEU A 18 20.30 -5.56 -22.25
CA LEU A 18 19.02 -5.26 -22.88
C LEU A 18 18.03 -4.66 -21.89
N LEU A 19 17.96 -5.21 -20.67
CA LEU A 19 17.12 -4.65 -19.60
C LEU A 19 17.57 -3.24 -19.20
N ALA A 20 18.88 -2.99 -19.08
CA ALA A 20 19.41 -1.67 -18.76
C ALA A 20 19.08 -0.64 -19.84
N LYS A 21 19.18 -1.01 -21.12
CA LYS A 21 18.78 -0.18 -22.26
C LYS A 21 17.28 0.09 -22.26
N ALA A 22 16.46 -0.93 -22.05
CA ALA A 22 15.00 -0.81 -21.97
C ALA A 22 14.58 0.12 -20.83
N ARG A 23 15.16 -0.05 -19.64
CA ARG A 23 14.93 0.84 -18.48
C ARG A 23 15.33 2.29 -18.77
N ARG A 24 16.45 2.53 -19.47
CA ARG A 24 16.88 3.90 -19.81
C ARG A 24 15.96 4.53 -20.85
N GLY A 25 15.43 3.77 -21.80
CA GLY A 25 14.59 4.30 -22.88
C GLY A 25 15.34 5.23 -23.83
N ASN A 26 14.61 6.17 -24.45
CA ASN A 26 15.17 7.15 -25.38
C ASN A 26 16.15 8.10 -24.65
N PRO A 27 17.44 8.19 -25.06
CA PRO A 27 18.40 9.10 -24.45
C PRO A 27 18.04 10.59 -24.54
N GLU A 28 17.26 10.99 -25.55
CA GLU A 28 16.79 12.37 -25.72
C GLU A 28 15.74 12.77 -24.68
N VAL A 29 15.10 11.80 -24.03
CA VAL A 29 14.21 12.05 -22.88
C VAL A 29 15.06 12.17 -21.61
N PRO A 30 14.87 13.23 -20.79
CA PRO A 30 15.55 13.37 -19.52
C PRO A 30 15.39 12.12 -18.64
N ALA A 31 16.49 11.68 -18.05
CA ALA A 31 16.46 10.51 -17.17
C ALA A 31 15.73 10.83 -15.86
N LEU A 32 14.86 9.92 -15.41
CA LEU A 32 14.22 10.02 -14.10
C LEU A 32 15.28 10.01 -12.99
N SER A 33 15.29 11.04 -12.15
CA SER A 33 16.11 11.07 -10.94
C SER A 33 15.43 10.32 -9.80
N VAL A 34 16.23 9.83 -8.84
CA VAL A 34 15.69 9.20 -7.61
C VAL A 34 14.88 10.22 -6.82
N THR A 35 15.35 11.47 -6.76
CA THR A 35 14.64 12.58 -6.10
C THR A 35 13.26 12.82 -6.71
N GLN A 36 13.12 12.86 -8.04
CA GLN A 36 11.80 13.02 -8.69
C GLN A 36 10.84 11.90 -8.28
N ILE A 37 11.29 10.64 -8.28
CA ILE A 37 10.46 9.51 -7.87
C ILE A 37 10.07 9.63 -6.39
N ARG A 38 11.04 9.96 -5.52
CA ARG A 38 10.79 10.17 -4.08
C ARG A 38 9.73 11.23 -3.83
N GLU A 39 9.89 12.41 -4.41
CA GLU A 39 9.03 13.58 -4.15
C GLU A 39 7.67 13.49 -4.86
N GLN A 40 7.64 13.00 -6.10
CA GLN A 40 6.45 13.10 -6.97
C GLN A 40 5.63 11.80 -7.01
N MET A 41 6.23 10.65 -6.65
CA MET A 41 5.55 9.35 -6.65
C MET A 41 5.40 8.77 -5.23
N ARG A 42 5.17 9.65 -4.24
CA ARG A 42 5.13 9.31 -2.80
C ARG A 42 4.24 8.12 -2.43
N LEU A 43 3.14 7.89 -3.15
CA LEU A 43 2.24 6.74 -2.90
C LEU A 43 2.89 5.41 -3.29
N ALA A 44 3.61 5.36 -4.42
CA ALA A 44 4.36 4.19 -4.83
C ALA A 44 5.53 3.91 -3.87
N VAL A 45 6.25 4.97 -3.47
CA VAL A 45 7.33 4.91 -2.48
C VAL A 45 6.81 4.35 -1.15
N SER A 46 5.68 4.87 -0.65
CA SER A 46 5.03 4.39 0.58
C SER A 46 4.73 2.89 0.50
N ARG A 47 4.13 2.43 -0.61
CA ARG A 47 3.82 1.00 -0.84
C ARG A 47 5.09 0.15 -0.81
N VAL A 48 6.12 0.54 -1.55
CA VAL A 48 7.40 -0.18 -1.60
C VAL A 48 8.07 -0.23 -0.24
N MET A 49 8.05 0.83 0.57
CA MET A 49 8.57 0.80 1.95
C MET A 49 7.81 -0.20 2.84
N SER A 50 6.48 -0.18 2.77
CA SER A 50 5.62 -1.00 3.64
C SER A 50 5.76 -2.49 3.31
N GLU A 51 5.56 -2.83 2.04
CA GLU A 51 5.67 -4.21 1.56
C GLU A 51 7.15 -4.65 1.46
N GLY A 52 8.12 -3.73 1.34
CA GLY A 52 9.55 -4.02 1.43
C GLY A 52 10.05 -4.21 2.87
N ALA A 53 9.25 -3.85 3.88
CA ALA A 53 9.58 -3.89 5.30
C ALA A 53 10.85 -3.10 5.69
N LEU A 54 11.10 -1.96 5.02
CA LEU A 54 12.21 -1.05 5.29
C LEU A 54 11.76 0.39 5.06
N TYR A 55 11.84 1.20 6.10
CA TYR A 55 11.54 2.63 6.02
C TYR A 55 12.79 3.40 5.56
N ASP A 56 12.85 3.71 4.27
CA ASP A 56 13.78 4.67 3.67
C ASP A 56 13.22 5.08 2.30
N GLU A 57 12.77 6.33 2.19
CA GLU A 57 12.12 6.83 0.98
C GLU A 57 13.09 6.88 -0.22
N THR A 58 14.37 7.11 0.03
CA THR A 58 15.39 7.22 -1.02
C THR A 58 15.72 5.84 -1.57
N LEU A 59 15.86 4.83 -0.71
CA LEU A 59 16.07 3.44 -1.12
C LEU A 59 14.84 2.86 -1.82
N ALA A 60 13.63 3.15 -1.34
CA ALA A 60 12.40 2.74 -2.02
C ALA A 60 12.28 3.40 -3.40
N ALA A 61 12.58 4.71 -3.53
CA ALA A 61 12.62 5.39 -4.83
C ALA A 61 13.71 4.83 -5.76
N LEU A 62 14.88 4.47 -5.22
CA LEU A 62 15.94 3.80 -5.98
C LEU A 62 15.48 2.43 -6.49
N ALA A 63 14.82 1.63 -5.65
CA ALA A 63 14.29 0.33 -6.04
C ALA A 63 13.24 0.46 -7.15
N ILE A 64 12.33 1.43 -7.06
CA ILE A 64 11.34 1.75 -8.11
C ILE A 64 12.04 2.11 -9.42
N LYS A 65 13.07 2.98 -9.35
CA LYS A 65 13.86 3.35 -10.53
C LYS A 65 14.54 2.13 -11.16
N GLN A 66 15.17 1.29 -10.34
CA GLN A 66 15.89 0.10 -10.79
C GLN A 66 14.96 -0.91 -11.45
N ALA A 67 13.77 -1.08 -10.90
CA ALA A 67 12.71 -1.96 -11.40
C ALA A 67 11.88 -1.36 -12.57
N ALA A 68 12.27 -0.18 -13.09
CA ALA A 68 11.55 0.51 -14.15
C ALA A 68 10.04 0.74 -13.85
N GLY A 69 9.70 0.94 -12.57
CA GLY A 69 8.33 1.14 -12.12
C GLY A 69 7.56 -0.13 -11.74
N ASP A 70 8.11 -1.34 -11.91
CA ASP A 70 7.51 -2.55 -11.37
C ASP A 70 7.63 -2.56 -9.84
N LEU A 71 6.49 -2.38 -9.15
CA LEU A 71 6.49 -2.27 -7.70
C LEU A 71 6.77 -3.61 -7.00
N VAL A 72 6.39 -4.75 -7.59
CA VAL A 72 6.63 -6.07 -6.98
C VAL A 72 8.13 -6.38 -7.01
N GLU A 73 8.79 -6.08 -8.13
CA GLU A 73 10.24 -6.19 -8.23
C GLU A 73 10.95 -5.17 -7.32
N ALA A 74 10.46 -3.93 -7.24
CA ALA A 74 11.02 -2.92 -6.32
C ALA A 74 10.91 -3.34 -4.85
N ILE A 75 9.78 -3.94 -4.44
CA ILE A 75 9.57 -4.51 -3.12
C ILE A 75 10.59 -5.62 -2.85
N PHE A 76 10.77 -6.53 -3.82
CA PHE A 76 11.72 -7.62 -3.70
C PHE A 76 13.16 -7.12 -3.56
N LEU A 77 13.57 -6.14 -4.39
CA LEU A 77 14.89 -5.49 -4.29
C LEU A 77 15.11 -4.86 -2.91
N LEU A 78 14.14 -4.12 -2.39
CA LEU A 78 14.27 -3.46 -1.08
C LEU A 78 14.30 -4.49 0.06
N ARG A 79 13.48 -5.54 -0.03
CA ARG A 79 13.43 -6.64 0.94
C ARG A 79 14.72 -7.46 0.92
N ALA A 80 15.30 -7.69 -0.26
CA ALA A 80 16.60 -8.34 -0.41
C ALA A 80 17.73 -7.46 0.14
N TYR A 81 17.72 -6.15 -0.12
CA TYR A 81 18.71 -5.24 0.46
C TYR A 81 18.66 -5.24 1.99
N ARG A 82 17.47 -5.29 2.59
CA ARG A 82 17.28 -5.37 4.05
C ARG A 82 18.03 -6.56 4.68
N THR A 83 18.17 -7.69 4.01
CA THR A 83 18.90 -8.86 4.57
C THR A 83 20.41 -8.64 4.65
N THR A 84 20.93 -7.64 3.92
CA THR A 84 22.34 -7.27 3.96
C THR A 84 22.68 -6.31 5.11
N LEU A 85 21.67 -5.75 5.78
CA LEU A 85 21.84 -4.74 6.82
C LEU A 85 21.94 -5.40 8.22
N PRO A 86 22.87 -4.94 9.08
CA PRO A 86 22.91 -5.38 10.47
C PRO A 86 21.71 -4.82 11.25
N ARG A 87 21.14 -5.63 12.15
CA ARG A 87 20.16 -5.16 13.14
C ARG A 87 20.91 -4.52 14.30
N LEU A 88 20.91 -3.19 14.36
CA LEU A 88 21.58 -2.43 15.42
C LEU A 88 20.83 -2.43 16.75
N GLY A 89 19.52 -2.68 16.73
CA GLY A 89 18.69 -2.70 17.94
C GLY A 89 17.20 -2.81 17.62
N THR A 90 16.38 -2.53 18.63
CA THR A 90 14.93 -2.42 18.53
C THR A 90 14.50 -1.07 19.09
N THR A 91 13.50 -0.45 18.46
CA THR A 91 12.94 0.81 18.93
C THR A 91 12.03 0.55 20.14
N ARG A 92 11.78 1.60 20.92
CA ARG A 92 10.60 1.61 21.79
C ARG A 92 9.34 1.52 20.91
N PRO A 93 8.21 1.02 21.43
CA PRO A 93 6.94 1.10 20.72
C PRO A 93 6.63 2.56 20.35
N ILE A 94 6.24 2.80 19.10
CA ILE A 94 5.84 4.13 18.66
C ILE A 94 4.55 4.56 19.36
N ASP A 95 4.45 5.83 19.72
CA ASP A 95 3.21 6.41 20.25
C ASP A 95 2.44 7.13 19.15
N THR A 96 1.42 6.46 18.60
CA THR A 96 0.56 7.08 17.59
C THR A 96 -0.40 8.09 18.21
N ALA A 97 -0.62 8.10 19.53
CA ALA A 97 -1.43 9.13 20.19
C ALA A 97 -0.74 10.50 20.12
N SER A 98 0.60 10.52 20.11
CA SER A 98 1.41 11.75 19.98
C SER A 98 1.74 12.13 18.53
N MET A 99 1.07 11.54 17.54
CA MET A 99 1.36 11.75 16.12
C MET A 99 1.17 13.21 15.70
N ARG A 100 2.18 13.78 15.02
CA ARG A 100 2.02 15.07 14.36
C ARG A 100 1.24 14.89 13.07
N LEU A 101 -0.07 15.10 13.17
CA LEU A 101 -1.04 14.81 12.13
C LEU A 101 -0.81 15.68 10.90
N SER A 102 -1.04 15.11 9.73
CA SER A 102 -1.23 15.78 8.43
C SER A 102 -2.64 15.54 7.87
N ARG A 103 -3.29 14.48 8.34
CA ARG A 103 -4.65 14.08 8.02
C ARG A 103 -5.23 13.27 9.18
N ARG A 104 -6.52 13.48 9.45
CA ARG A 104 -7.30 12.78 10.47
C ARG A 104 -8.77 12.80 10.09
N ILE A 105 -9.36 11.62 9.89
CA ILE A 105 -10.79 11.50 9.61
C ILE A 105 -11.44 10.41 10.46
N SER A 106 -12.73 10.59 10.74
CA SER A 106 -13.59 9.57 11.35
C SER A 106 -14.92 9.52 10.61
N ALA A 107 -15.39 8.30 10.30
CA ALA A 107 -16.71 8.07 9.72
C ALA A 107 -17.77 7.75 10.77
N THR A 108 -17.39 7.61 12.04
CA THR A 108 -18.30 7.20 13.14
C THR A 108 -18.99 8.38 13.83
N PHE A 109 -18.41 9.58 13.70
CA PHE A 109 -18.97 10.81 14.24
C PHE A 109 -18.88 11.93 13.19
N LYS A 110 -19.88 12.82 13.18
CA LYS A 110 -19.86 14.01 12.32
C LYS A 110 -18.67 14.90 12.69
N ASP A 111 -18.57 15.23 13.98
CA ASP A 111 -17.50 16.03 14.56
C ASP A 111 -16.82 15.23 15.68
N VAL A 112 -15.51 15.33 15.74
CA VAL A 112 -14.66 14.72 16.77
C VAL A 112 -13.82 15.82 17.43
N PRO A 113 -13.41 15.68 18.71
CA PRO A 113 -12.46 16.61 19.31
C PRO A 113 -11.21 16.77 18.42
N GLY A 114 -10.81 18.02 18.17
CA GLY A 114 -9.74 18.36 17.21
C GLY A 114 -10.19 18.43 15.74
N GLY A 115 -11.44 18.11 15.43
CA GLY A 115 -12.05 18.25 14.10
C GLY A 115 -11.65 17.18 13.08
N GLN A 116 -12.31 17.23 11.92
CA GLN A 116 -11.99 16.42 10.74
C GLN A 116 -10.94 17.17 9.90
N VAL A 117 -9.77 16.56 9.70
CA VAL A 117 -8.66 17.12 8.92
C VAL A 117 -8.46 16.29 7.67
N LEU A 118 -8.93 16.78 6.52
CA LEU A 118 -8.83 16.02 5.26
C LEU A 118 -7.38 15.87 4.77
N GLY A 119 -6.52 16.85 5.00
CA GLY A 119 -5.14 16.83 4.49
C GLY A 119 -5.06 16.69 2.96
N ALA A 120 -3.88 16.28 2.46
CA ALA A 120 -3.66 16.05 1.03
C ALA A 120 -4.21 14.68 0.60
N THR A 121 -5.37 14.65 -0.05
CA THR A 121 -6.08 13.43 -0.45
C THR A 121 -6.63 13.50 -1.88
N TYR A 122 -6.79 12.33 -2.51
CA TYR A 122 -7.56 12.17 -3.75
C TYR A 122 -9.06 11.97 -3.49
N ASP A 123 -9.49 11.89 -2.24
CA ASP A 123 -10.91 11.85 -1.90
C ASP A 123 -11.61 13.09 -2.47
N TYR A 124 -12.85 12.89 -2.92
CA TYR A 124 -13.69 13.95 -3.52
C TYR A 124 -13.19 14.56 -4.85
N THR A 125 -12.05 14.13 -5.39
CA THR A 125 -11.61 14.52 -6.74
C THR A 125 -12.50 13.92 -7.83
N GLN A 126 -12.59 14.56 -8.99
CA GLN A 126 -13.19 13.94 -10.17
C GLN A 126 -12.15 13.05 -10.85
N ARG A 127 -12.51 11.80 -11.19
CA ARG A 127 -11.57 10.80 -11.74
C ARG A 127 -11.45 10.98 -13.26
N LEU A 128 -10.98 12.15 -13.66
CA LEU A 128 -10.72 12.52 -15.05
C LEU A 128 -9.21 12.63 -15.24
N LEU A 129 -8.72 12.20 -16.40
CA LEU A 129 -7.32 12.40 -16.75
C LEU A 129 -7.06 13.90 -16.92
N ASP A 130 -6.06 14.41 -16.21
CA ASP A 130 -5.65 15.80 -16.30
C ASP A 130 -4.61 15.97 -17.42
N PHE A 131 -5.07 16.43 -18.58
CA PHE A 131 -4.21 16.67 -19.74
C PHE A 131 -3.29 17.88 -19.58
N ALA A 132 -3.52 18.76 -18.59
CA ALA A 132 -2.63 19.90 -18.34
C ALA A 132 -1.22 19.45 -17.92
N LEU A 133 -1.12 18.31 -17.22
CA LEU A 133 0.15 17.71 -16.79
C LEU A 133 1.06 17.29 -17.96
N LEU A 134 0.54 17.16 -19.19
CA LEU A 134 1.37 16.92 -20.37
C LEU A 134 2.11 18.18 -20.84
N ALA A 135 1.60 19.38 -20.50
CA ALA A 135 2.12 20.67 -20.97
C ALA A 135 3.08 21.35 -19.97
N GLU A 136 3.14 20.89 -18.71
CA GLU A 136 3.92 21.53 -17.64
C GLU A 136 5.44 21.58 -17.91
N GLY A 137 5.95 20.70 -18.77
CA GLY A 137 7.35 20.71 -19.20
C GLY A 137 7.74 21.86 -20.15
N GLU A 138 6.77 22.54 -20.77
CA GLU A 138 7.00 23.62 -21.75
C GLU A 138 6.86 25.03 -21.15
N MET A 139 6.30 25.15 -19.93
CA MET A 139 5.84 26.42 -19.34
C MET A 139 6.57 26.83 -18.05
N HIS A 140 7.86 26.57 -17.91
CA HIS A 140 8.65 27.21 -16.85
C HIS A 140 8.99 28.67 -17.22
N GLY A 141 8.04 29.58 -16.96
CA GLY A 141 8.29 31.01 -17.09
C GLY A 141 7.18 31.99 -16.70
N GLN A 142 5.92 31.58 -16.48
CA GLN A 142 4.87 32.51 -16.06
C GLN A 142 3.93 31.89 -15.03
N ASP A 143 3.61 32.69 -14.01
CA ASP A 143 2.91 32.33 -12.78
C ASP A 143 1.76 31.35 -12.97
N GLY A 144 1.90 30.18 -12.32
CA GLY A 144 0.98 29.07 -12.41
C GLY A 144 -0.34 29.34 -11.71
N ARG A 145 -1.37 29.64 -12.49
CA ARG A 145 -2.77 29.38 -12.12
C ARG A 145 -3.39 28.47 -13.16
N ALA A 146 -3.45 27.17 -12.85
CA ALA A 146 -4.32 26.25 -13.58
C ALA A 146 -5.78 26.51 -13.14
N PRO A 147 -6.74 26.72 -14.05
CA PRO A 147 -8.15 26.76 -13.70
C PRO A 147 -8.61 25.36 -13.27
N LEU A 148 -9.48 25.30 -12.25
CA LEU A 148 -10.13 24.04 -11.87
C LEU A 148 -11.06 23.57 -13.01
N PRO A 149 -11.17 22.25 -13.27
CA PRO A 149 -12.13 21.73 -14.24
C PRO A 149 -13.56 22.01 -13.75
N GLY A 150 -14.28 22.92 -14.43
CA GLY A 150 -15.68 23.24 -14.10
C GLY A 150 -16.07 24.71 -14.21
N GLU A 151 -15.14 25.65 -14.35
CA GLU A 151 -15.46 27.05 -14.64
C GLU A 151 -15.76 27.24 -16.14
N ALA A 152 -16.93 26.78 -16.58
CA ALA A 152 -17.49 27.22 -17.85
C ALA A 152 -17.95 28.67 -17.71
N GLY A 153 -17.24 29.58 -18.39
CA GLY A 153 -17.53 31.01 -18.40
C GLY A 153 -18.98 31.30 -18.78
N HIS A 154 -19.69 32.02 -17.90
CA HIS A 154 -20.88 32.75 -18.29
C HIS A 154 -20.42 33.93 -19.17
N VAL A 155 -20.58 33.76 -20.48
CA VAL A 155 -20.53 34.87 -21.43
C VAL A 155 -21.88 35.56 -21.33
N ALA A 156 -21.95 36.65 -20.58
CA ALA A 156 -23.09 37.58 -20.62
C ALA A 156 -22.71 38.75 -21.53
N ASP A 157 -23.50 38.89 -22.60
CA ASP A 157 -23.38 39.88 -23.65
C ASP A 157 -23.90 41.27 -23.21
N ALA A 158 -23.45 42.27 -23.96
CA ALA A 158 -23.45 43.72 -23.82
C ALA A 158 -24.66 44.46 -23.17
N THR A 159 -24.39 45.63 -22.55
CA THR A 159 -24.71 46.96 -23.14
C THR A 159 -24.26 48.17 -22.28
N SER A 160 -23.62 49.12 -22.97
CA SER A 160 -23.35 50.56 -22.74
C SER A 160 -23.84 51.29 -21.47
N ALA A 161 -22.94 52.08 -20.84
CA ALA A 161 -23.07 53.55 -20.71
C ALA A 161 -21.82 54.20 -20.03
N ASP A 162 -21.60 55.47 -20.37
CA ASP A 162 -20.44 56.35 -20.17
C ASP A 162 -19.89 56.55 -18.73
N PRO A 163 -18.61 57.00 -18.59
CA PRO A 163 -17.96 57.27 -17.31
C PRO A 163 -18.00 58.76 -16.97
N ALA A 164 -18.65 59.14 -15.87
CA ALA A 164 -18.35 60.39 -15.17
C ALA A 164 -18.88 60.38 -13.74
N ALA A 165 -18.03 60.88 -12.83
CA ALA A 165 -18.30 61.23 -11.44
C ALA A 165 -18.40 60.08 -10.43
N ALA A 166 -17.32 59.87 -9.68
CA ALA A 166 -17.29 60.29 -8.28
C ALA A 166 -15.95 59.91 -7.65
N GLN A 167 -15.07 60.90 -7.62
CA GLN A 167 -13.82 60.89 -6.88
C GLN A 167 -14.09 61.65 -5.58
N ALA A 168 -14.25 60.94 -4.46
CA ALA A 168 -14.05 61.47 -3.11
C ALA A 168 -14.08 60.32 -2.08
N ASP A 169 -13.21 60.42 -1.08
CA ASP A 169 -13.08 59.59 0.12
C ASP A 169 -12.26 58.28 0.04
N ALA A 170 -10.97 58.44 -0.26
CA ALA A 170 -9.93 57.50 0.14
C ALA A 170 -8.75 58.22 0.81
N VAL A 171 -8.98 58.98 1.89
CA VAL A 171 -7.89 59.57 2.71
C VAL A 171 -8.22 59.52 4.21
N THR A 172 -8.63 58.37 4.76
CA THR A 172 -8.57 58.15 6.23
C THR A 172 -8.64 56.68 6.67
N ARG A 173 -7.87 55.76 6.05
CA ARG A 173 -7.72 54.37 6.58
C ARG A 173 -6.31 53.78 6.44
N ASN A 174 -5.27 54.62 6.46
CA ASN A 174 -3.89 54.18 6.18
C ASN A 174 -2.95 54.12 7.40
N THR A 175 -3.47 53.85 8.60
CA THR A 175 -2.61 53.75 9.81
C THR A 175 -2.87 52.50 10.68
N ALA A 176 -3.45 51.43 10.13
CA ALA A 176 -3.57 50.15 10.84
C ALA A 176 -3.29 48.93 9.94
N ARG A 177 -2.28 49.03 9.06
CA ARG A 177 -1.94 47.98 8.09
C ARG A 177 -0.43 47.78 7.89
N ALA A 178 0.36 48.06 8.93
CA ALA A 178 1.83 48.00 8.88
C ALA A 178 2.46 46.79 9.60
N GLU A 179 1.68 45.82 10.10
CA GLU A 179 2.24 44.65 10.81
C GLU A 179 1.77 43.29 10.27
N SER A 180 1.26 43.21 9.03
CA SER A 180 0.82 41.93 8.46
C SER A 180 1.20 41.71 6.99
N GLN A 181 2.27 42.36 6.51
CA GLN A 181 2.62 42.38 5.08
C GLN A 181 3.89 41.60 4.69
N ASP A 182 4.36 40.66 5.53
CA ASP A 182 5.50 39.79 5.17
C ASP A 182 5.12 38.33 4.84
N ASN A 183 3.83 37.99 4.70
CA ASN A 183 3.39 36.61 4.41
C ASN A 183 2.47 36.43 3.20
N ALA A 184 2.41 37.41 2.29
CA ALA A 184 1.51 37.38 1.13
C ALA A 184 2.24 37.22 -0.23
N ALA A 185 3.34 36.46 -0.26
CA ALA A 185 4.12 36.22 -1.48
C ALA A 185 3.92 34.84 -2.12
N ASN A 186 3.05 33.99 -1.59
CA ASN A 186 2.72 32.69 -2.20
C ASN A 186 1.21 32.46 -2.13
N GLY A 187 0.53 32.58 -3.28
CA GLY A 187 -0.92 32.42 -3.44
C GLY A 187 -1.46 31.00 -3.21
N TYR A 188 -0.79 30.18 -2.41
CA TYR A 188 -1.40 28.97 -1.86
C TYR A 188 -2.36 29.41 -0.76
N ALA A 189 -3.63 29.02 -0.87
CA ALA A 189 -4.52 29.05 0.30
C ALA A 189 -3.79 28.30 1.42
N ALA A 190 -3.47 29.00 2.52
CA ALA A 190 -2.73 28.41 3.63
C ALA A 190 -3.43 27.13 4.04
N ILE A 191 -2.71 26.01 4.05
CA ILE A 191 -3.21 24.76 4.62
C ILE A 191 -3.66 25.12 6.03
N PRO A 192 -4.94 24.87 6.40
CA PRO A 192 -5.43 25.24 7.72
C PRO A 192 -4.50 24.64 8.79
N PRO A 193 -4.17 25.39 9.86
CA PRO A 193 -3.24 24.91 10.86
C PRO A 193 -3.75 23.60 11.44
N LEU A 194 -2.86 22.62 11.49
CA LEU A 194 -3.17 21.30 12.06
C LEU A 194 -3.51 21.48 13.55
N PRO A 195 -4.57 20.83 14.04
CA PRO A 195 -4.95 20.91 15.44
C PRO A 195 -3.80 20.37 16.33
N PRO A 196 -3.51 21.00 17.48
CA PRO A 196 -2.52 20.48 18.42
C PRO A 196 -2.88 19.08 18.89
N VAL A 197 -1.86 18.23 19.09
CA VAL A 197 -1.99 16.83 19.54
C VAL A 197 -2.87 16.70 20.78
N ASP A 198 -2.70 17.59 21.75
CA ASP A 198 -3.45 17.60 23.02
C ASP A 198 -4.97 17.79 22.83
N THR A 199 -5.38 18.26 21.66
CA THR A 199 -6.80 18.49 21.31
C THR A 199 -7.37 17.40 20.41
N THR A 200 -6.57 16.40 20.02
CA THR A 200 -6.95 15.32 19.08
C THR A 200 -6.86 13.94 19.73
N PRO A 201 -7.66 13.65 20.79
CA PRO A 201 -7.73 12.29 21.32
C PRO A 201 -8.22 11.30 20.25
N ARG A 202 -7.79 10.04 20.36
CA ARG A 202 -8.25 9.00 19.44
C ARG A 202 -9.72 8.71 19.66
N VAL A 203 -10.44 8.43 18.58
CA VAL A 203 -11.85 8.05 18.64
C VAL A 203 -12.04 6.75 19.43
N THR A 204 -11.09 5.82 19.31
CA THR A 204 -11.08 4.57 20.08
C THR A 204 -10.89 4.80 21.58
N ASP A 205 -10.11 5.80 21.99
CA ASP A 205 -9.97 6.18 23.41
C ASP A 205 -11.29 6.76 23.96
N ILE A 206 -12.04 7.52 23.14
CA ILE A 206 -13.35 8.05 23.51
C ILE A 206 -14.34 6.90 23.71
N LEU A 207 -14.47 6.00 22.72
CA LEU A 207 -15.36 4.84 22.80
C LEU A 207 -14.99 3.89 23.95
N GLY A 208 -13.68 3.71 24.20
CA GLY A 208 -13.17 2.87 25.27
C GLY A 208 -13.50 3.41 26.66
N ARG A 209 -13.44 4.73 26.87
CA ARG A 209 -13.82 5.38 28.15
C ARG A 209 -15.28 5.13 28.52
N ASP A 210 -16.16 5.06 27.51
CA ASP A 210 -17.59 4.80 27.70
C ASP A 210 -17.93 3.30 27.77
N GLY A 211 -16.91 2.42 27.68
CA GLY A 211 -17.11 0.96 27.67
C GLY A 211 -17.78 0.44 26.40
N LEU A 212 -17.77 1.22 25.32
CA LEU A 212 -18.43 0.89 24.05
C LEU A 212 -17.52 0.13 23.09
N LEU A 213 -16.21 0.08 23.34
CA LEU A 213 -15.22 -0.62 22.52
C LEU A 213 -14.51 -1.67 23.38
N GLU A 214 -14.27 -2.84 22.79
CA GLU A 214 -13.48 -3.87 23.46
C GLU A 214 -12.11 -3.32 23.92
N PRO A 215 -11.69 -3.60 25.16
CA PRO A 215 -10.38 -3.18 25.62
C PRO A 215 -9.30 -3.94 24.85
N LEU A 216 -8.24 -3.25 24.44
CA LEU A 216 -6.99 -3.89 24.09
C LEU A 216 -6.49 -4.60 25.36
N ARG A 217 -6.22 -5.91 25.30
CA ARG A 217 -5.96 -6.77 26.47
C ARG A 217 -5.02 -6.08 27.46
N ALA A 218 -5.52 -5.89 28.69
CA ALA A 218 -4.87 -5.13 29.76
C ALA A 218 -4.45 -6.04 30.93
N ASP A 219 -4.12 -7.31 30.67
CA ASP A 219 -3.67 -8.26 31.70
C ASP A 219 -2.23 -8.01 32.18
N GLY A 220 -1.66 -6.84 31.88
CA GLY A 220 -0.38 -6.36 32.44
C GLY A 220 0.86 -7.05 31.88
N THR A 221 0.69 -8.03 30.99
CA THR A 221 1.75 -8.70 30.26
C THR A 221 1.55 -8.45 28.77
N ASP A 222 2.17 -7.41 28.23
CA ASP A 222 2.34 -7.28 26.78
C ASP A 222 3.42 -8.31 26.37
N PRO A 223 3.07 -9.40 25.66
CA PRO A 223 4.05 -10.41 25.31
C PRO A 223 5.05 -9.86 24.30
N GLU A 224 6.28 -10.35 24.34
CA GLU A 224 7.27 -10.02 23.31
C GLU A 224 6.69 -10.35 21.92
N PRO A 225 6.64 -9.38 20.99
CA PRO A 225 6.01 -9.59 19.69
C PRO A 225 6.78 -10.65 18.89
N HIS A 226 6.02 -11.56 18.26
CA HIS A 226 6.60 -12.51 17.30
C HIS A 226 7.39 -11.78 16.22
N ASP A 227 8.58 -12.29 15.88
CA ASP A 227 9.43 -11.73 14.83
C ASP A 227 9.57 -12.70 13.65
N LEU A 228 8.76 -12.48 12.62
CA LEU A 228 8.74 -13.25 11.37
C LEU A 228 10.06 -13.21 10.58
N VAL A 229 10.99 -12.32 10.95
CA VAL A 229 12.32 -12.27 10.32
C VAL A 229 13.23 -13.35 10.91
N HIS A 230 13.02 -13.75 12.17
CA HIS A 230 13.87 -14.71 12.87
C HIS A 230 13.16 -16.04 13.19
N ALA A 231 11.83 -16.05 13.22
CA ALA A 231 11.04 -17.23 13.51
C ALA A 231 9.99 -17.47 12.41
N PRO A 232 9.89 -18.70 11.86
CA PRO A 232 8.91 -19.01 10.83
C PRO A 232 7.48 -18.84 11.36
N LEU A 233 6.56 -18.60 10.42
CA LEU A 233 5.13 -18.51 10.71
C LEU A 233 4.54 -19.92 10.89
N PHE A 234 3.79 -20.10 11.97
CA PHE A 234 2.94 -21.27 12.19
C PHE A 234 1.51 -20.83 12.54
N THR A 235 0.52 -21.66 12.16
CA THR A 235 -0.89 -21.46 12.50
C THR A 235 -1.34 -22.42 13.60
N PRO A 236 -2.22 -21.99 14.54
CA PRO A 236 -2.77 -20.64 14.68
C PRO A 236 -1.70 -19.63 15.13
N ALA A 237 -1.66 -18.47 14.47
CA ALA A 237 -0.67 -17.43 14.69
C ALA A 237 -1.15 -16.42 15.73
N SER A 238 -0.24 -15.91 16.57
CA SER A 238 -0.55 -14.80 17.50
C SER A 238 -0.94 -13.53 16.73
N ARG A 239 -1.74 -12.64 17.34
CA ARG A 239 -2.13 -11.38 16.68
C ARG A 239 -0.92 -10.54 16.27
N THR A 240 0.18 -10.56 17.04
CA THR A 240 1.43 -9.87 16.69
C THR A 240 2.04 -10.43 15.39
N ALA A 241 2.11 -11.76 15.25
CA ALA A 241 2.59 -12.41 14.03
C ALA A 241 1.67 -12.10 12.84
N ARG A 242 0.34 -12.13 13.04
CA ARG A 242 -0.62 -11.79 11.99
C ARG A 242 -0.45 -10.35 11.53
N LEU A 243 -0.42 -9.37 12.45
CA LEU A 243 -0.25 -7.96 12.10
C LEU A 243 1.09 -7.69 11.41
N GLN A 244 2.19 -8.33 11.86
CA GLN A 244 3.49 -8.22 11.20
C GLN A 244 3.46 -8.81 9.77
N ASN A 245 2.78 -9.95 9.57
CA ASN A 245 2.58 -10.53 8.24
C ASN A 245 1.72 -9.62 7.34
N LEU A 246 0.60 -9.11 7.86
CA LEU A 246 -0.29 -8.20 7.13
C LEU A 246 0.42 -6.89 6.75
N ALA A 247 1.29 -6.34 7.60
CA ALA A 247 2.09 -5.16 7.28
C ALA A 247 2.96 -5.38 6.05
N ARG A 248 3.50 -6.60 5.90
CA ARG A 248 4.37 -7.04 4.80
C ARG A 248 3.63 -7.53 3.56
N GLY A 249 2.35 -7.88 3.69
CA GLY A 249 1.58 -8.50 2.61
C GLY A 249 1.31 -7.59 1.42
N ASP A 250 0.80 -8.14 0.34
CA ASP A 250 0.40 -7.41 -0.85
C ASP A 250 -0.84 -6.56 -0.60
N GLU A 251 -0.80 -5.27 -0.96
CA GLU A 251 -1.95 -4.39 -0.80
C GLU A 251 -3.19 -4.88 -1.57
N GLY A 252 -3.02 -5.37 -2.81
CA GLY A 252 -4.14 -5.80 -3.65
C GLY A 252 -4.83 -7.05 -3.11
N PHE A 253 -4.06 -8.04 -2.65
CA PHE A 253 -4.58 -9.25 -2.03
C PHE A 253 -5.36 -8.94 -0.75
N LEU A 254 -4.79 -8.15 0.16
CA LEU A 254 -5.47 -7.78 1.40
C LEU A 254 -6.71 -6.92 1.14
N LEU A 255 -6.65 -6.02 0.15
CA LEU A 255 -7.80 -5.22 -0.27
C LEU A 255 -8.93 -6.12 -0.78
N ALA A 256 -8.62 -7.12 -1.61
CA ALA A 256 -9.62 -8.05 -2.13
C ALA A 256 -10.25 -8.89 -1.01
N LEU A 257 -9.46 -9.37 -0.04
CA LEU A 257 -9.97 -10.07 1.14
C LEU A 257 -10.86 -9.15 1.99
N GLY A 258 -10.39 -7.96 2.35
CA GLY A 258 -11.18 -6.98 3.11
C GLY A 258 -12.46 -6.55 2.38
N TYR A 259 -12.42 -6.41 1.06
CA TYR A 259 -13.61 -6.13 0.25
C TYR A 259 -14.60 -7.31 0.26
N SER A 260 -14.10 -8.55 0.25
CA SER A 260 -14.98 -9.73 0.32
C SER A 260 -15.80 -9.78 1.61
N THR A 261 -15.23 -9.38 2.75
CA THR A 261 -15.95 -9.35 4.04
C THR A 261 -17.09 -8.34 4.01
N GLN A 262 -16.86 -7.17 3.41
CA GLN A 262 -17.89 -6.14 3.19
C GLN A 262 -19.01 -6.60 2.25
N ARG A 263 -18.75 -7.58 1.38
CA ARG A 263 -19.73 -8.19 0.48
C ARG A 263 -20.49 -9.37 1.09
N GLY A 264 -20.30 -9.64 2.38
CA GLY A 264 -21.01 -10.67 3.13
C GLY A 264 -20.19 -11.95 3.37
N TYR A 265 -18.96 -12.06 2.86
CA TYR A 265 -18.09 -13.20 3.14
C TYR A 265 -17.45 -13.08 4.54
N GLY A 266 -18.19 -13.51 5.56
CA GLY A 266 -17.79 -13.40 6.97
C GLY A 266 -18.65 -12.43 7.79
N ASN A 267 -19.58 -11.72 7.14
CA ASN A 267 -20.61 -10.84 7.75
C ASN A 267 -20.08 -9.74 8.69
N ASP A 268 -18.89 -9.20 8.42
CA ASP A 268 -18.39 -8.03 9.14
C ASP A 268 -18.93 -6.73 8.51
N HIS A 269 -19.56 -5.87 9.31
CA HIS A 269 -19.94 -4.51 8.88
C HIS A 269 -19.00 -3.47 9.53
N PRO A 270 -17.98 -2.99 8.80
CA PRO A 270 -16.96 -2.11 9.34
C PRO A 270 -17.34 -0.63 9.20
N PHE A 271 -16.92 0.16 10.18
CA PHE A 271 -16.90 1.61 10.14
C PHE A 271 -15.46 2.09 10.34
N ALA A 272 -15.03 3.09 9.57
CA ALA A 272 -13.75 3.75 9.81
C ALA A 272 -13.85 4.57 11.10
N GLY A 273 -13.46 3.96 12.22
CA GLY A 273 -13.42 4.61 13.53
C GLY A 273 -12.49 5.80 13.49
N GLU A 274 -11.26 5.59 13.02
CA GLU A 274 -10.32 6.67 12.75
C GLU A 274 -9.28 6.26 11.70
N ILE A 275 -8.93 7.22 10.83
CA ILE A 275 -7.76 7.14 9.95
C ILE A 275 -6.91 8.36 10.20
N ARG A 276 -5.63 8.15 10.53
CA ARG A 276 -4.66 9.21 10.87
C ARG A 276 -3.40 9.03 10.05
N ILE A 277 -2.88 10.13 9.51
CA ILE A 277 -1.59 10.15 8.81
C ILE A 277 -0.74 11.24 9.41
N GLY A 278 0.51 10.95 9.71
CA GLY A 278 1.41 11.93 10.28
C GLY A 278 2.76 11.34 10.63
N HIS A 279 3.55 12.13 11.34
CA HIS A 279 4.88 11.74 11.77
C HIS A 279 4.85 11.32 13.24
N VAL A 280 5.50 10.20 13.55
CA VAL A 280 5.70 9.71 14.92
C VAL A 280 7.20 9.62 15.21
N ALA A 281 7.59 10.02 16.43
CA ALA A 281 8.97 9.91 16.86
C ALA A 281 9.37 8.44 17.02
N VAL A 282 10.64 8.15 16.73
CA VAL A 282 11.24 6.84 16.91
C VAL A 282 12.33 6.98 17.95
N GLU A 283 12.22 6.19 19.02
CA GLU A 283 13.17 6.22 20.12
C GLU A 283 13.87 4.87 20.26
N ILE A 284 15.13 4.89 20.68
CA ILE A 284 15.87 3.70 21.11
C ILE A 284 16.41 3.91 22.52
N VAL A 285 16.73 2.83 23.22
CA VAL A 285 17.49 2.87 24.48
C VAL A 285 18.84 2.20 24.23
N PRO A 286 19.88 2.96 23.87
CA PRO A 286 21.22 2.40 23.70
C PRO A 286 21.74 1.84 25.02
N GLU A 287 22.36 0.67 24.99
CA GLU A 287 22.93 0.03 26.18
C GLU A 287 23.96 0.94 26.86
N GLU A 288 24.71 1.71 26.05
CA GLU A 288 25.77 2.61 26.50
C GLU A 288 25.24 3.85 27.24
N LEU A 289 23.98 4.24 26.99
CA LEU A 289 23.37 5.43 27.61
C LEU A 289 22.41 5.05 28.74
N GLY A 290 21.67 3.95 28.61
CA GLY A 290 20.67 3.52 29.60
C GLY A 290 19.42 4.40 29.70
N PHE A 291 19.22 5.33 28.77
CA PHE A 291 18.01 6.16 28.66
C PHE A 291 17.55 6.29 27.19
N ALA A 292 16.28 6.67 27.00
CA ALA A 292 15.69 6.81 25.67
C ALA A 292 16.24 8.04 24.94
N ILE A 293 16.61 7.87 23.67
CA ILE A 293 16.96 8.96 22.76
C ILE A 293 16.06 8.92 21.53
N ASP A 294 15.63 10.10 21.07
CA ASP A 294 14.96 10.29 19.79
C ASP A 294 15.99 10.20 18.65
N ILE A 295 15.74 9.32 17.68
CA ILE A 295 16.60 9.11 16.51
C ILE A 295 15.98 9.64 15.21
N GLY A 296 14.82 10.29 15.29
CA GLY A 296 14.09 10.85 14.17
C GLY A 296 12.64 10.42 14.17
N GLU A 297 12.02 10.53 13.00
CA GLU A 297 10.60 10.30 12.84
C GLU A 297 10.29 9.52 11.58
N ILE A 298 9.15 8.84 11.63
CA ILE A 298 8.61 8.11 10.47
C ILE A 298 7.21 8.61 10.16
N ALA A 299 6.93 8.79 8.87
CA ALA A 299 5.59 9.01 8.38
C ALA A 299 4.84 7.67 8.42
N VAL A 300 3.67 7.65 9.06
CA VAL A 300 2.82 6.48 9.15
C VAL A 300 1.36 6.84 8.90
N THR A 301 0.63 5.87 8.37
CA THR A 301 -0.82 5.87 8.31
C THR A 301 -1.35 4.80 9.25
N GLU A 302 -2.17 5.19 10.21
CA GLU A 302 -2.87 4.31 11.12
C GLU A 302 -4.37 4.28 10.77
N CYS A 303 -4.96 3.09 10.77
CA CYS A 303 -6.37 2.87 10.60
C CYS A 303 -6.90 1.97 11.72
N GLN A 304 -7.97 2.44 12.36
CA GLN A 304 -8.73 1.67 13.35
C GLN A 304 -10.16 1.54 12.86
N MET A 305 -10.53 0.33 12.44
CA MET A 305 -11.91 0.00 12.07
C MET A 305 -12.67 -0.45 13.30
N VAL A 306 -13.92 -0.02 13.42
CA VAL A 306 -14.88 -0.48 14.42
C VAL A 306 -15.90 -1.37 13.71
N THR A 307 -16.21 -2.52 14.29
CA THR A 307 -17.07 -3.57 13.71
C THR A 307 -18.14 -4.01 14.68
N GLN A 308 -19.15 -4.74 14.18
CA GLN A 308 -20.34 -5.18 14.92
C GLN A 308 -20.06 -5.76 16.31
N PHE A 309 -21.09 -5.65 17.15
CA PHE A 309 -21.06 -5.89 18.58
C PHE A 309 -20.75 -7.35 18.92
N GLY A 310 -19.81 -7.54 19.83
CA GLY A 310 -19.64 -8.79 20.58
C GLY A 310 -20.14 -8.59 22.01
N GLY A 311 -20.60 -9.65 22.66
CA GLY A 311 -21.08 -9.60 24.04
C GLY A 311 -21.56 -10.97 24.50
N ASN A 312 -21.56 -11.21 25.81
CA ASN A 312 -22.09 -12.44 26.41
C ASN A 312 -22.74 -12.13 27.76
N GLN A 313 -23.13 -13.15 28.53
CA GLN A 313 -23.77 -12.95 29.83
C GLN A 313 -22.90 -12.19 30.85
N ASN A 314 -21.57 -12.23 30.68
CA ASN A 314 -20.59 -11.61 31.58
C ASN A 314 -19.97 -10.30 31.02
N VAL A 315 -20.08 -10.06 29.71
CA VAL A 315 -19.49 -8.90 29.03
C VAL A 315 -20.59 -8.14 28.30
N PRO A 316 -20.86 -6.87 28.64
CA PRO A 316 -21.89 -6.09 27.97
C PRO A 316 -21.59 -5.97 26.46
N PRO A 317 -22.61 -5.81 25.61
CA PRO A 317 -22.41 -5.61 24.18
C PRO A 317 -21.51 -4.40 23.92
N GLN A 318 -20.40 -4.65 23.23
CA GLN A 318 -19.40 -3.65 22.88
C GLN A 318 -18.95 -3.87 21.43
N PHE A 319 -18.52 -2.81 20.77
CA PHE A 319 -17.90 -2.94 19.45
C PHE A 319 -16.58 -3.70 19.52
N THR A 320 -16.29 -4.41 18.43
CA THR A 320 -14.97 -5.02 18.21
C THR A 320 -14.16 -4.16 17.26
N GLN A 321 -12.84 -4.31 17.23
CA GLN A 321 -11.94 -3.49 16.43
C GLN A 321 -10.94 -4.27 15.58
N GLY A 322 -10.62 -3.71 14.43
CA GLY A 322 -9.47 -4.08 13.62
C GLY A 322 -8.39 -3.01 13.68
N TYR A 323 -7.15 -3.40 13.39
CA TYR A 323 -6.01 -2.49 13.39
C TYR A 323 -5.16 -2.62 12.13
N GLY A 324 -4.76 -1.49 11.55
CA GLY A 324 -3.81 -1.44 10.45
C GLY A 324 -2.85 -0.26 10.59
N LEU A 325 -1.59 -0.50 10.28
CA LEU A 325 -0.52 0.50 10.31
C LEU A 325 0.41 0.26 9.12
N ALA A 326 0.66 1.31 8.34
CA ALA A 326 1.55 1.26 7.18
C ALA A 326 2.43 2.51 7.11
N PHE A 327 3.58 2.41 6.44
CA PHE A 327 4.47 3.57 6.23
C PHE A 327 3.89 4.57 5.23
N GLY A 328 4.24 5.83 5.41
CA GLY A 328 3.88 6.93 4.53
C GLY A 328 2.38 7.14 4.44
N HIS A 329 1.89 7.36 3.22
CA HIS A 329 0.51 7.74 2.92
C HIS A 329 -0.36 6.57 2.45
N ASN A 330 -0.13 5.38 3.00
CA ASN A 330 -0.74 4.11 2.58
C ASN A 330 -2.11 3.83 3.24
N GLU A 331 -3.08 4.72 3.07
CA GLU A 331 -4.42 4.56 3.67
C GLU A 331 -5.12 3.28 3.22
N ARG A 332 -5.11 2.98 1.93
CA ARG A 332 -5.78 1.80 1.37
C ARG A 332 -5.24 0.51 1.99
N LYS A 333 -3.92 0.39 2.11
CA LYS A 333 -3.24 -0.71 2.79
C LYS A 333 -3.63 -0.77 4.27
N ALA A 334 -3.55 0.33 5.01
CA ALA A 334 -3.88 0.35 6.44
C ALA A 334 -5.34 -0.05 6.69
N MET A 335 -6.27 0.42 5.85
CA MET A 335 -7.68 0.01 5.90
C MET A 335 -7.84 -1.50 5.62
N ALA A 336 -7.20 -2.01 4.55
CA ALA A 336 -7.25 -3.42 4.22
C ALA A 336 -6.68 -4.30 5.34
N MET A 337 -5.56 -3.90 5.94
CA MET A 337 -4.98 -4.56 7.12
C MET A 337 -5.96 -4.58 8.28
N SER A 338 -6.61 -3.45 8.58
CA SER A 338 -7.57 -3.36 9.67
C SER A 338 -8.78 -4.27 9.46
N LEU A 339 -9.29 -4.39 8.23
CA LEU A 339 -10.39 -5.30 7.91
C LEU A 339 -9.98 -6.77 8.07
N VAL A 340 -8.81 -7.14 7.54
CA VAL A 340 -8.32 -8.52 7.58
C VAL A 340 -7.87 -8.92 8.99
N ASP A 341 -7.25 -8.03 9.77
CA ASP A 341 -6.94 -8.27 11.18
C ASP A 341 -8.21 -8.66 11.94
N ARG A 342 -9.29 -7.88 11.79
CA ARG A 342 -10.56 -8.18 12.43
C ARG A 342 -11.16 -9.51 11.96
N ALA A 343 -11.06 -9.85 10.67
CA ALA A 343 -11.52 -11.13 10.15
C ALA A 343 -10.71 -12.32 10.70
N LEU A 344 -9.40 -12.16 10.89
CA LEU A 344 -8.54 -13.22 11.46
C LEU A 344 -8.74 -13.43 12.98
N ARG A 345 -9.50 -12.53 13.64
CA ARG A 345 -9.89 -12.64 15.05
C ARG A 345 -11.20 -13.42 15.27
N THR A 346 -11.85 -13.94 14.22
CA THR A 346 -13.13 -14.67 14.32
C THR A 346 -13.15 -15.72 15.43
N GLN A 347 -12.13 -16.59 15.51
CA GLN A 347 -12.05 -17.61 16.57
C GLN A 347 -11.83 -17.01 17.97
N GLU A 348 -11.06 -15.92 18.09
CA GLU A 348 -10.82 -15.23 19.36
C GLU A 348 -12.10 -14.59 19.91
N LEU A 349 -13.02 -14.23 19.02
CA LEU A 349 -14.31 -13.62 19.32
C LEU A 349 -15.44 -14.64 19.53
N GLY A 350 -15.14 -15.93 19.41
CA GLY A 350 -16.09 -17.03 19.66
C GLY A 350 -16.91 -17.45 18.43
N ASP A 351 -16.58 -16.94 17.25
CA ASP A 351 -17.27 -17.26 15.99
C ASP A 351 -16.53 -18.34 15.19
N THR A 352 -17.22 -18.93 14.20
CA THR A 352 -16.64 -19.94 13.30
C THR A 352 -16.24 -19.30 11.97
N ALA A 353 -15.06 -19.64 11.48
CA ALA A 353 -14.58 -19.16 10.17
C ALA A 353 -15.42 -19.76 9.03
N THR A 354 -16.02 -18.91 8.21
CA THR A 354 -16.89 -19.29 7.07
C THR A 354 -16.43 -18.70 5.74
N SER A 355 -15.43 -17.82 5.75
CA SER A 355 -14.89 -17.19 4.55
C SER A 355 -13.36 -17.28 4.48
N PRO A 356 -12.77 -17.12 3.27
CA PRO A 356 -11.31 -17.14 3.11
C PRO A 356 -10.59 -16.08 3.96
N ALA A 357 -11.19 -14.89 4.14
CA ALA A 357 -10.60 -13.82 4.94
C ALA A 357 -10.48 -14.16 6.45
N GLN A 358 -11.23 -15.16 6.92
CA GLN A 358 -11.21 -15.64 8.32
C GLN A 358 -10.27 -16.84 8.51
N GLN A 359 -9.69 -17.38 7.43
CA GLN A 359 -8.83 -18.56 7.45
C GLN A 359 -7.36 -18.15 7.54
N GLN A 360 -6.77 -18.24 8.73
CA GLN A 360 -5.39 -17.79 8.99
C GLN A 360 -4.37 -18.39 8.02
N GLU A 361 -4.42 -19.69 7.76
CA GLU A 361 -3.47 -20.35 6.85
C GLU A 361 -3.58 -19.82 5.41
N PHE A 362 -4.82 -19.75 4.88
CA PHE A 362 -5.06 -19.22 3.55
C PHE A 362 -4.61 -17.76 3.41
N VAL A 363 -4.91 -16.91 4.39
CA VAL A 363 -4.53 -15.50 4.32
C VAL A 363 -3.02 -15.32 4.46
N LEU A 364 -2.40 -15.90 5.49
CA LEU A 364 -1.04 -15.55 5.88
C LEU A 364 0.05 -16.19 4.99
N TYR A 365 -0.21 -17.35 4.38
CA TYR A 365 0.72 -18.00 3.44
C TYR A 365 0.59 -17.50 1.99
N HIS A 366 -0.40 -16.66 1.69
CA HIS A 366 -0.61 -16.11 0.34
C HIS A 366 -0.58 -14.58 0.30
N SER A 367 -0.21 -13.94 1.42
CA SER A 367 -0.16 -12.48 1.53
C SER A 367 1.16 -11.88 1.04
N ASP A 368 2.32 -12.49 1.29
CA ASP A 368 3.62 -11.89 0.94
C ASP A 368 3.90 -12.06 -0.57
N ASN A 369 3.90 -10.95 -1.32
CA ASN A 369 4.14 -11.00 -2.77
C ASN A 369 5.59 -11.32 -3.14
N VAL A 370 6.55 -11.22 -2.22
CA VAL A 370 7.91 -11.69 -2.48
C VAL A 370 7.89 -13.22 -2.68
N GLU A 371 7.17 -13.93 -1.82
CA GLU A 371 6.99 -15.37 -1.92
C GLU A 371 6.09 -15.74 -3.12
N ALA A 372 4.92 -15.12 -3.21
CA ALA A 372 3.95 -15.44 -4.26
C ALA A 372 4.48 -15.13 -5.67
N SER A 373 5.10 -13.97 -5.87
CA SER A 373 5.67 -13.59 -7.17
C SER A 373 6.83 -14.50 -7.53
N GLY A 374 7.76 -14.76 -6.59
CA GLY A 374 8.86 -15.70 -6.82
C GLY A 374 8.37 -17.09 -7.22
N PHE A 375 7.38 -17.62 -6.49
CA PHE A 375 6.81 -18.94 -6.77
C PHE A 375 5.91 -18.99 -8.00
N VAL A 376 5.30 -17.90 -8.47
CA VAL A 376 4.61 -17.94 -9.77
C VAL A 376 5.64 -17.85 -10.91
N GLN A 377 6.62 -16.96 -10.76
CA GLN A 377 7.61 -16.70 -11.80
C GLN A 377 8.63 -17.81 -11.99
N HIS A 378 8.83 -18.69 -11.00
CA HIS A 378 9.74 -19.81 -11.12
C HIS A 378 9.36 -20.72 -12.30
N LEU A 379 8.09 -20.76 -12.73
CA LEU A 379 7.62 -21.53 -13.89
C LEU A 379 8.33 -21.15 -15.21
N LYS A 380 9.00 -19.99 -15.27
CA LYS A 380 9.87 -19.59 -16.38
C LYS A 380 11.18 -20.39 -16.44
N LEU A 381 11.58 -20.99 -15.32
CA LEU A 381 12.77 -21.83 -15.25
C LEU A 381 12.55 -23.15 -16.01
N PRO A 382 13.64 -23.83 -16.41
CA PRO A 382 13.50 -25.09 -17.14
C PRO A 382 12.87 -26.20 -16.29
N HIS A 383 11.69 -26.67 -16.70
CA HIS A 383 10.96 -27.82 -16.11
C HIS A 383 10.86 -29.00 -17.09
N TYR A 384 11.77 -29.08 -18.07
CA TYR A 384 11.68 -30.07 -19.15
C TYR A 384 11.79 -31.51 -18.65
N VAL A 385 12.50 -31.79 -17.55
CA VAL A 385 12.62 -33.15 -17.00
C VAL A 385 11.27 -33.63 -16.47
N ASP A 386 10.62 -32.86 -15.60
CA ASP A 386 9.31 -33.21 -15.05
C ASP A 386 8.25 -33.30 -16.15
N PHE A 387 8.31 -32.37 -17.11
CA PHE A 387 7.40 -32.38 -18.25
C PHE A 387 7.58 -33.63 -19.15
N GLN A 388 8.80 -34.14 -19.29
CA GLN A 388 9.02 -35.40 -20.03
C GLN A 388 8.36 -36.59 -19.33
N ALA A 389 8.39 -36.67 -18.00
CA ALA A 389 7.72 -37.73 -17.25
C ALA A 389 6.19 -37.70 -17.47
N GLU A 390 5.58 -36.52 -17.41
CA GLU A 390 4.16 -36.33 -17.72
C GLU A 390 3.84 -36.67 -19.19
N LEU A 391 4.71 -36.27 -20.12
CA LEU A 391 4.54 -36.57 -21.54
C LEU A 391 4.57 -38.07 -21.82
N GLU A 392 5.46 -38.80 -21.15
CA GLU A 392 5.53 -40.26 -21.26
C GLU A 392 4.25 -40.92 -20.74
N LEU A 393 3.76 -40.48 -19.57
CA LEU A 393 2.50 -40.97 -19.00
C LEU A 393 1.32 -40.75 -19.95
N VAL A 394 1.17 -39.53 -20.49
CA VAL A 394 0.10 -39.20 -21.44
C VAL A 394 0.20 -40.05 -22.70
N ARG A 395 1.41 -40.26 -23.24
CA ARG A 395 1.63 -41.13 -24.42
C ARG A 395 1.21 -42.56 -24.15
N ARG A 396 1.55 -43.09 -22.96
CA ARG A 396 1.16 -44.44 -22.54
C ARG A 396 -0.36 -44.57 -22.42
N LEU A 397 -1.02 -43.65 -21.73
CA LEU A 397 -2.48 -43.63 -21.59
C LEU A 397 -3.19 -43.54 -22.95
N ARG A 398 -2.66 -42.74 -23.88
CA ARG A 398 -3.19 -42.66 -25.25
C ARG A 398 -3.03 -43.97 -26.02
N ALA A 399 -1.89 -44.65 -25.88
CA ALA A 399 -1.66 -45.95 -26.51
C ALA A 399 -2.65 -47.00 -25.96
N GLU A 400 -2.82 -47.06 -24.63
CA GLU A 400 -3.79 -47.97 -24.00
C GLU A 400 -5.23 -47.68 -24.43
N HIS A 401 -5.62 -46.40 -24.52
CA HIS A 401 -6.93 -46.00 -25.01
C HIS A 401 -7.13 -46.42 -26.47
N ALA A 402 -6.14 -46.22 -27.34
CA ALA A 402 -6.18 -46.67 -28.72
C ALA A 402 -6.29 -48.19 -28.83
N THR A 403 -5.64 -48.97 -27.95
CA THR A 403 -5.79 -50.43 -27.93
C THR A 403 -7.19 -50.85 -27.45
N LYS A 404 -7.76 -50.17 -26.46
CA LYS A 404 -9.08 -50.52 -25.89
C LYS A 404 -10.26 -50.07 -26.75
N TYR A 405 -10.15 -48.93 -27.44
CA TYR A 405 -11.26 -48.28 -28.13
C TYR A 405 -10.98 -47.97 -29.60
N GLY A 406 -9.79 -48.29 -30.12
CA GLY A 406 -9.35 -47.94 -31.48
C GLY A 406 -9.93 -48.75 -32.64
N THR A 407 -10.98 -49.54 -32.42
CA THR A 407 -11.69 -50.24 -33.50
C THR A 407 -13.12 -49.73 -33.65
N GLN A 408 -13.29 -48.48 -34.08
CA GLN A 408 -14.57 -48.01 -34.64
C GLN A 408 -14.48 -46.85 -35.65
N ALA A 409 -13.29 -46.43 -36.10
CA ALA A 409 -13.17 -45.35 -37.10
C ALA A 409 -12.07 -45.62 -38.15
N ALA A 410 -12.06 -46.82 -38.74
CA ALA A 410 -11.34 -47.09 -39.99
C ALA A 410 -12.35 -47.24 -41.13
N GLY A 411 -12.99 -46.14 -41.48
CA GLY A 411 -13.72 -45.94 -42.72
C GLY A 411 -13.29 -44.59 -43.30
N GLU A 412 -12.44 -44.63 -44.33
CA GLU A 412 -12.16 -43.56 -45.28
C GLU A 412 -11.47 -42.28 -44.78
N ASN A 413 -10.13 -42.32 -44.77
CA ASN A 413 -9.20 -41.31 -45.34
C ASN A 413 -7.88 -41.28 -44.56
N ALA A 414 -6.96 -42.18 -44.90
CA ALA A 414 -5.58 -42.12 -44.44
C ALA A 414 -4.79 -41.10 -45.29
N THR A 415 -4.49 -39.93 -44.72
CA THR A 415 -3.42 -39.05 -45.21
C THR A 415 -2.12 -39.45 -44.50
N PRO A 416 -0.94 -39.46 -45.15
CA PRO A 416 0.27 -39.99 -44.53
C PRO A 416 0.73 -39.11 -43.37
N ALA A 417 1.16 -39.77 -42.29
CA ALA A 417 1.73 -39.14 -41.12
C ALA A 417 2.97 -38.29 -41.50
N VAL A 418 2.94 -37.01 -41.15
CA VAL A 418 4.11 -36.13 -41.16
C VAL A 418 5.10 -36.69 -40.14
N GLN A 419 6.26 -37.15 -40.61
CA GLN A 419 7.43 -37.40 -39.78
C GLN A 419 7.88 -36.07 -39.18
N ASN A 420 7.44 -35.75 -37.96
CA ASN A 420 7.97 -34.64 -37.21
C ASN A 420 9.38 -34.99 -36.70
N THR A 421 10.35 -34.47 -37.42
CA THR A 421 11.67 -34.12 -36.94
C THR A 421 11.54 -33.24 -35.69
N GLN A 422 11.90 -33.75 -34.52
CA GLN A 422 12.28 -32.96 -33.34
C GLN A 422 12.89 -33.86 -32.26
N GLU A 423 14.04 -34.47 -32.59
CA GLU A 423 15.14 -34.58 -31.63
C GLU A 423 15.84 -33.21 -31.62
N ALA A 424 15.36 -32.29 -30.79
CA ALA A 424 16.07 -31.05 -30.48
C ALA A 424 15.56 -30.49 -29.14
N ALA A 425 16.20 -30.93 -28.06
CA ALA A 425 16.51 -30.13 -26.87
C ALA A 425 17.60 -30.86 -26.08
#